data_AF-A0AAF0TT60-F1
#
_entry.id   AF-A0AAF0TT60-F1
#
_cell.length_a   1.000
_cell.length_b   1.000
_cell.length_c   1.000
_cell.angle_alpha   90.00
_cell.angle_beta   90.00
_cell.angle_gamma   90.00
#
_symmetry.space_group_name_H-M   'P 1'
#
loop_
_entity.id
_entity.type
_entity.pdbx_description
1 polymer ?
#
loop_
_entity_poly.entity_id
_entity_poly.type
_entity_poly.pdbx_seq_one_letter_code
_entity_poly.pdbx_strand_id
1 'polypeptide(L)'
;MAQNDIDNVLDQLRWYKSGGDLARIRIGVIEMLEINLRFFRTFIKYHHVLFPNSLIELRQTFKSIVELLPVVFRGIPDERKINLNLERLESYILARVH
;
A
#
# COMPACT_ATOMS: atom_id res chain seq x y z
N MET A 1 2.46 -11.65 -9.24
CA MET A 1 1.12 -11.04 -9.46
C MET A 1 0.80 -9.99 -8.40
N ALA A 2 0.72 -10.26 -7.09
CA ALA A 2 0.45 -9.20 -6.09
C ALA A 2 1.52 -8.09 -6.03
N GLN A 3 2.77 -8.38 -6.42
CA GLN A 3 3.78 -7.35 -6.61
C GLN A 3 3.46 -6.39 -7.75
N ASN A 4 2.82 -6.86 -8.84
CA ASN A 4 2.44 -6.01 -9.96
C ASN A 4 1.32 -5.04 -9.54
N ASP A 5 0.39 -5.49 -8.70
CA ASP A 5 -0.69 -4.66 -8.18
C ASP A 5 -0.14 -3.54 -7.29
N ILE A 6 0.82 -3.86 -6.39
CA ILE A 6 1.49 -2.87 -5.54
C ILE A 6 2.32 -1.88 -6.38
N ASP A 7 3.08 -2.38 -7.35
CA ASP A 7 3.94 -1.55 -8.21
C ASP A 7 3.09 -0.58 -9.05
N ASN A 8 1.95 -1.02 -9.57
CA ASN A 8 1.03 -0.16 -10.31
C ASN A 8 0.45 0.96 -9.43
N VAL A 9 0.05 0.65 -8.19
CA VAL A 9 -0.42 1.68 -7.25
C VAL A 9 0.71 2.66 -6.91
N LEU A 10 1.93 2.19 -6.70
CA LEU A 10 3.08 3.07 -6.44
C LEU A 10 3.36 4.04 -7.59
N ASP A 11 3.27 3.58 -8.83
CA ASP A 11 3.43 4.46 -10.01
C ASP A 11 2.29 5.47 -10.10
N GLN A 12 1.08 5.09 -9.72
CA GLN A 12 -0.04 6.01 -9.63
C GLN A 12 0.15 7.12 -8.59
N LEU A 13 0.66 6.76 -7.40
CA LEU A 13 0.96 7.73 -6.34
C LEU A 13 2.03 8.74 -6.77
N ARG A 14 3.04 8.28 -7.53
CA ARG A 14 4.03 9.17 -8.17
C ARG A 14 3.37 10.14 -9.14
N TRP A 15 2.49 9.64 -10.01
CA TRP A 15 1.75 10.48 -10.94
C TRP A 15 0.93 11.55 -10.21
N TYR A 16 0.20 11.19 -9.16
CA TYR A 16 -0.56 12.15 -8.36
C TYR A 16 0.31 13.22 -7.70
N LYS A 17 1.46 12.85 -7.14
CA LYS A 17 2.41 13.82 -6.57
C LYS A 17 2.95 14.79 -7.63
N SER A 18 3.13 14.34 -8.87
CA SER A 18 3.62 15.18 -9.96
C SER A 18 2.55 16.07 -10.60
N GLY A 19 1.26 15.78 -10.38
CA GLY A 19 0.14 16.34 -11.14
C GLY A 19 -0.38 17.72 -10.69
N GLY A 20 0.15 18.34 -9.63
CA GLY A 20 -0.22 19.71 -9.26
C GLY A 20 -0.27 20.02 -7.76
N ASP A 21 -0.99 21.10 -7.41
CA ASP A 21 -1.05 21.70 -6.07
C ASP A 21 -1.92 20.86 -5.10
N LEU A 22 -1.32 19.77 -4.61
CA LEU A 22 -1.88 19.01 -3.50
C LEU A 22 -1.58 19.73 -2.20
N ALA A 23 -2.60 19.93 -1.36
CA ALA A 23 -2.39 20.42 0.00
C ALA A 23 -1.29 19.59 0.70
N ARG A 24 -0.41 20.23 1.46
CA ARG A 24 0.72 19.58 2.14
C ARG A 24 0.31 18.36 2.97
N ILE A 25 -0.86 18.43 3.63
CA ILE A 25 -1.46 17.32 4.38
C ILE A 25 -1.70 16.11 3.46
N ARG A 26 -2.21 16.34 2.25
CA ARG A 26 -2.48 15.30 1.26
C ARG A 26 -1.19 14.66 0.72
N ILE A 27 -0.13 15.44 0.56
CA ILE A 27 1.20 14.93 0.19
C ILE A 27 1.71 13.97 1.27
N GLY A 28 1.63 14.35 2.55
CA GLY A 28 2.08 13.49 3.66
C GLY A 28 1.32 12.16 3.74
N VAL A 29 0.00 12.18 3.48
CA VAL A 29 -0.81 10.95 3.41
C VAL A 29 -0.36 10.05 2.24
N ILE A 30 -0.07 10.63 1.08
CA ILE A 30 0.43 9.87 -0.08
C ILE A 30 1.80 9.25 0.21
N GLU A 31 2.72 10.01 0.82
CA GLU A 31 4.04 9.51 1.20
C GLU A 31 3.95 8.37 2.21
N MET A 32 3.08 8.48 3.21
CA MET A 32 2.84 7.42 4.18
C MET A 32 2.29 6.15 3.51
N LEU A 33 1.35 6.29 2.57
CA LEU A 33 0.84 5.16 1.79
C LEU A 33 1.95 4.52 0.93
N GLU A 34 2.80 5.32 0.27
CA GLU A 34 3.94 4.79 -0.50
C GLU A 34 4.91 4.00 0.38
N ILE A 35 5.25 4.50 1.56
CA ILE A 35 6.15 3.82 2.51
C ILE A 35 5.55 2.47 2.91
N ASN A 36 4.27 2.46 3.27
CA ASN A 36 3.57 1.24 3.68
C ASN A 36 3.52 0.21 2.55
N LEU A 37 3.21 0.64 1.31
CA LEU A 37 3.21 -0.23 0.15
C LEU A 37 4.60 -0.81 -0.17
N ARG A 38 5.67 0.00 -0.05
CA ARG A 38 7.06 -0.47 -0.23
C ARG A 38 7.48 -1.45 0.86
N PHE A 39 7.08 -1.20 2.10
CA PHE A 39 7.32 -2.14 3.21
C PHE A 39 6.63 -3.47 2.91
N PHE A 40 5.34 -3.44 2.54
CA PHE A 40 4.58 -4.65 2.22
C PHE A 40 5.18 -5.41 1.04
N ARG A 41 5.60 -4.71 -0.02
CA ARG A 41 6.32 -5.29 -1.17
C ARG A 41 7.61 -5.98 -0.75
N THR A 42 8.40 -5.33 0.10
CA THR A 42 9.66 -5.85 0.64
C THR A 42 9.40 -7.10 1.46
N PHE A 43 8.37 -7.08 2.31
CA PHE A 43 7.95 -8.24 3.08
C PHE A 43 7.58 -9.41 2.16
N ILE A 44 6.69 -9.22 1.19
CA ILE A 44 6.32 -10.28 0.23
C ILE A 44 7.56 -10.88 -0.42
N LYS A 45 8.52 -10.03 -0.84
CA LYS A 45 9.73 -10.47 -1.52
C LYS A 45 10.67 -11.28 -0.62
N TYR A 46 10.85 -10.85 0.63
CA TYR A 46 11.86 -11.40 1.55
C TYR A 46 11.25 -12.19 2.72
N HIS A 47 9.97 -12.56 2.68
CA HIS A 47 9.29 -13.23 3.79
C HIS A 47 9.98 -14.49 4.31
N HIS A 48 10.79 -15.17 3.49
CA HIS A 48 11.54 -16.37 3.86
C HIS A 48 12.74 -16.09 4.80
N VAL A 49 13.16 -14.84 4.95
CA VAL A 49 14.26 -14.41 5.85
C VAL A 49 13.79 -13.47 6.97
N LEU A 50 12.50 -13.16 7.05
CA LEU A 50 11.97 -12.19 8.00
C LEU A 50 11.44 -12.87 9.28
N PHE A 51 11.72 -12.25 10.44
CA PHE A 51 11.43 -12.78 11.77
C PHE A 51 9.96 -12.64 12.19
N PRO A 52 9.45 -13.41 13.17
CA PRO A 52 8.07 -13.32 13.65
C PRO A 52 7.59 -11.90 14.00
N ASN A 53 8.47 -11.06 14.54
CA ASN A 53 8.15 -9.66 14.88
C ASN A 53 7.73 -8.85 13.64
N SER A 54 8.27 -9.16 12.46
CA SER A 54 7.91 -8.49 11.21
C SER A 54 6.47 -8.79 10.76
N LEU A 55 5.85 -9.88 11.25
CA LEU A 55 4.44 -10.18 10.97
C LEU A 55 3.50 -9.23 11.72
N ILE A 56 3.86 -8.82 12.93
CA ILE A 56 3.11 -7.80 13.70
C ILE A 56 3.18 -6.46 12.96
N GLU A 57 4.39 -6.06 12.56
CA GLU A 57 4.60 -4.85 11.76
C GLU A 57 3.82 -4.90 10.44
N LEU A 58 3.86 -6.03 9.73
CA LEU A 58 3.11 -6.23 8.49
C LEU A 58 1.60 -6.05 8.67
N ARG A 59 1.02 -6.58 9.75
CA ARG A 59 -0.41 -6.42 10.05
C ARG A 59 -0.75 -4.95 10.31
N GLN A 60 0.09 -4.24 11.05
CA GLN A 60 -0.09 -2.82 11.28
C GLN A 60 0.03 -2.03 9.97
N THR A 61 1.04 -2.33 9.14
CA THR A 61 1.19 -1.73 7.82
C THR A 61 -0.03 -1.99 6.93
N PHE A 62 -0.56 -3.22 6.90
CA PHE A 62 -1.75 -3.55 6.13
C PHE A 62 -2.96 -2.73 6.56
N LYS A 63 -3.20 -2.64 7.88
CA LYS A 63 -4.27 -1.81 8.44
C LYS A 63 -4.12 -0.35 7.98
N SER A 64 -2.90 0.21 8.06
CA SER A 64 -2.63 1.57 7.56
C SER A 64 -2.87 1.71 6.06
N ILE A 65 -2.56 0.69 5.23
CA ILE A 65 -2.87 0.72 3.79
C ILE A 65 -4.38 0.83 3.56
N VAL A 66 -5.17 -0.01 4.26
CA VAL A 66 -6.64 -0.02 4.15
C VAL A 66 -7.23 1.33 4.58
N GLU A 67 -6.69 1.97 5.61
CA GLU A 67 -7.15 3.27 6.10
C GLU A 67 -6.74 4.43 5.18
N LEU A 68 -5.53 4.41 4.62
CA LEU A 68 -4.99 5.50 3.82
C LEU A 68 -5.48 5.50 2.37
N LEU A 69 -5.77 4.32 1.79
CA LEU A 69 -6.21 4.20 0.40
C LEU A 69 -7.42 5.11 0.08
N PRO A 70 -8.53 5.03 0.83
CA PRO A 70 -9.71 5.85 0.54
C PRO A 70 -9.45 7.34 0.73
N VAL A 71 -8.52 7.71 1.62
CA VAL A 71 -8.17 9.12 1.88
C VAL A 71 -7.38 9.69 0.71
N VAL A 72 -6.38 8.96 0.20
CA VAL A 72 -5.58 9.39 -0.95
C VAL A 72 -6.43 9.52 -2.21
N PHE A 73 -7.28 8.53 -2.44
CA PHE A 73 -8.15 8.45 -3.63
C PHE A 73 -9.46 9.25 -3.49
N ARG A 74 -9.65 10.00 -2.40
CA ARG A 74 -10.82 10.85 -2.22
C ARG A 74 -10.90 11.91 -3.32
N GLY A 75 -12.07 12.05 -3.93
CA GLY A 75 -12.30 13.01 -5.01
C GLY A 75 -11.69 12.62 -6.36
N ILE A 76 -11.11 11.42 -6.47
CA ILE A 76 -10.66 10.85 -7.75
C ILE A 76 -11.81 10.02 -8.33
N PRO A 77 -12.12 10.15 -9.64
CA PRO A 77 -13.10 9.28 -10.30
C PRO A 77 -12.68 7.81 -10.23
N ASP A 78 -13.61 6.88 -10.01
CA ASP A 78 -13.29 5.45 -9.85
C ASP A 78 -12.61 4.85 -11.10
N GLU A 79 -12.99 5.29 -12.29
CA GLU A 79 -12.35 4.93 -13.57
C GLU A 79 -10.86 5.29 -13.64
N ARG A 80 -10.41 6.23 -12.81
CA ARG A 80 -9.01 6.64 -12.69
C ARG A 80 -8.30 5.98 -11.52
N LYS A 81 -8.97 5.24 -10.64
CA LYS A 81 -8.34 4.57 -9.49
C LYS A 81 -7.80 3.20 -9.92
N ILE A 82 -6.54 2.91 -9.59
CA ILE A 82 -6.06 1.52 -9.68
C ILE A 82 -6.59 0.77 -8.46
N ASN A 83 -7.17 -0.40 -8.71
CA ASN A 83 -7.69 -1.24 -7.66
C ASN A 83 -6.55 -2.06 -7.02
N LEU A 84 -6.21 -1.74 -5.77
CA LEU A 84 -5.36 -2.61 -4.97
C LEU A 84 -6.22 -3.76 -4.42
N ASN A 85 -5.89 -5.01 -4.77
CA ASN A 85 -6.64 -6.15 -4.26
C ASN A 85 -6.31 -6.41 -2.77
N LEU A 86 -7.09 -5.79 -1.89
CA LEU A 86 -6.93 -5.87 -0.43
C LEU A 86 -7.18 -7.28 0.11
N GLU A 87 -8.16 -8.03 -0.42
CA GLU A 87 -8.45 -9.40 0.00
C GLU A 87 -7.26 -10.33 -0.25
N ARG A 88 -6.58 -10.14 -1.40
CA ARG A 88 -5.39 -10.89 -1.74
C ARG A 88 -4.24 -10.57 -0.79
N LEU A 89 -4.03 -9.29 -0.48
CA LEU A 89 -3.02 -8.84 0.49
C LEU A 89 -3.29 -9.42 1.88
N GLU A 90 -4.54 -9.42 2.32
CA GLU A 90 -4.95 -10.03 3.58
C GLU A 90 -4.68 -11.54 3.60
N SER A 91 -5.02 -12.24 2.52
CA SER A 91 -4.72 -13.67 2.36
C SER A 91 -3.22 -13.97 2.47
N TYR A 92 -2.34 -13.10 1.95
CA TYR A 92 -0.89 -13.24 2.12
C TYR A 92 -0.47 -13.17 3.59
N ILE A 93 -1.11 -12.31 4.39
CA ILE A 93 -0.82 -12.18 5.82
C ILE A 93 -1.30 -13.43 6.55
N LEU A 94 -2.54 -13.85 6.30
CA LEU A 94 -3.18 -14.99 6.98
C LEU A 94 -2.45 -16.32 6.73
N ALA A 95 -1.92 -16.53 5.52
CA ALA A 95 -1.16 -17.73 5.17
C ALA A 95 0.18 -17.88 5.94
N ARG A 96 0.59 -16.88 6.72
CA ARG A 96 1.89 -16.82 7.42
C ARG A 96 1.77 -16.83 8.94
N VAL A 97 0.60 -17.20 9.47
CA VAL A 97 0.24 -17.15 10.90
C VAL A 97 0.32 -18.54 11.57
N HIS A 98 0.98 -19.51 10.95
CA HIS A 98 1.10 -20.87 11.47
C HIS A 98 2.43 -21.13 12.16
#